data_AF-A0AA36FV94-F1
#
_entry.id   AF-A0AA36FV94-F1
#
_cell.length_a   1.000
_cell.length_b   1.000
_cell.length_c   1.000
_cell.angle_alpha   90.00
_cell.angle_beta   90.00
_cell.angle_gamma   90.00
#
_symmetry.space_group_name_H-M   'P 1'
#
loop_
_entity.id
_entity.type
_entity.pdbx_description
1 polymer ?
#
loop_
_entity_poly.entity_id
_entity_poly.type
_entity_poly.pdbx_seq_one_letter_code
_entity_poly.pdbx_strand_id
1 'polypeptide(L)'
;MTLFNQTSSELFGINDGGILMLSASSWTLFAGQGFSIIVLLPLMDYLGRRAICVYVKFGLASLGTIFYLLAWSTQNGLFYLIGAALIAATYAIYVLGDVIFLCEMSPAEHKGTFSMLSLSSVQVFAQIVTWLAREDVWGTSEKWIYIPILAQAKQL
;
A
#
# COMPACT_ATOMS: atom_id res chain seq x y z
N MET A 1 -20.44 -12.09 6.19
CA MET A 1 -19.72 -11.59 7.41
C MET A 1 -19.07 -12.72 8.21
N THR A 2 -19.51 -13.97 8.06
CA THR A 2 -18.90 -15.17 8.69
C THR A 2 -17.65 -15.70 7.98
N LEU A 3 -17.54 -15.53 6.65
CA LEU A 3 -16.39 -16.01 5.86
C LEU A 3 -15.11 -15.23 6.11
N PHE A 4 -15.14 -13.90 6.12
CA PHE A 4 -13.97 -13.06 6.44
C PHE A 4 -13.29 -13.43 7.76
N ASN A 5 -14.08 -13.83 8.77
CA ASN A 5 -13.57 -14.28 10.08
C ASN A 5 -12.97 -15.68 10.02
N GLN A 6 -13.49 -16.57 9.16
CA GLN A 6 -12.91 -17.90 8.90
C GLN A 6 -11.63 -17.82 8.07
N THR A 7 -11.56 -16.94 7.07
CA THR A 7 -10.36 -16.77 6.25
C THR A 7 -9.22 -16.21 7.08
N SER A 8 -9.50 -15.26 8.00
CA SER A 8 -8.49 -14.71 8.90
C SER A 8 -8.12 -15.65 10.06
N SER A 9 -9.05 -16.50 10.53
CA SER A 9 -8.73 -17.52 11.53
C SER A 9 -7.94 -18.70 10.94
N GLU A 10 -8.25 -19.13 9.71
CA GLU A 10 -7.55 -20.22 9.01
C GLU A 10 -6.20 -19.78 8.44
N LEU A 11 -6.08 -18.56 7.86
CA LEU A 11 -4.81 -18.08 7.29
C LEU A 11 -3.83 -17.46 8.30
N PHE A 12 -4.31 -17.08 9.48
CA PHE A 12 -3.47 -16.42 10.49
C PHE A 12 -3.59 -17.02 11.89
N GLY A 13 -4.39 -18.08 12.09
CA GLY A 13 -4.52 -18.80 13.36
C GLY A 13 -5.29 -18.06 14.45
N ILE A 14 -6.32 -17.28 14.10
CA ILE A 14 -6.93 -16.28 15.00
C ILE A 14 -8.39 -16.60 15.33
N ASN A 15 -8.67 -17.21 16.48
CA ASN A 15 -10.05 -17.57 16.87
C ASN A 15 -10.85 -16.45 17.57
N ASP A 16 -10.22 -15.46 18.23
CA ASP A 16 -10.93 -14.35 18.91
C ASP A 16 -10.31 -12.94 18.68
N GLY A 17 -9.13 -12.85 18.05
CA GLY A 17 -8.36 -11.62 17.85
C GLY A 17 -8.54 -10.92 16.50
N GLY A 18 -9.47 -11.36 15.65
CA GLY A 18 -9.60 -10.88 14.26
C GLY A 18 -9.85 -9.37 14.17
N ILE A 19 -10.67 -8.82 15.06
CA ILE A 19 -10.97 -7.38 15.14
C ILE A 19 -9.75 -6.58 15.60
N LEU A 20 -8.97 -7.10 16.55
CA LEU A 20 -7.76 -6.45 17.05
C LEU A 20 -6.68 -6.39 15.97
N MET A 21 -6.51 -7.45 15.18
CA MET A 21 -5.54 -7.46 14.09
C MET A 21 -5.99 -6.61 12.89
N LEU A 22 -7.31 -6.53 12.63
CA LEU A 22 -7.86 -5.59 11.65
C LEU A 22 -7.64 -4.14 12.08
N SER A 23 -7.84 -3.85 13.37
CA SER A 23 -7.58 -2.54 13.95
C SER A 23 -6.09 -2.22 13.93
N ALA A 24 -5.24 -3.18 14.30
CA ALA A 24 -3.79 -3.04 14.25
C ALA A 24 -3.29 -2.77 12.83
N SER A 25 -3.77 -3.52 11.84
CA SER A 25 -3.39 -3.29 10.44
C SER A 25 -3.79 -1.89 9.96
N SER A 26 -4.99 -1.42 10.30
CA SER A 26 -5.43 -0.06 10.00
C SER A 26 -4.53 1.00 10.63
N TRP A 27 -4.17 0.82 11.91
CA TRP A 27 -3.22 1.71 12.60
C TRP A 27 -1.82 1.66 12.01
N THR A 28 -1.35 0.49 11.59
CA THR A 28 -0.05 0.32 10.95
C THR A 28 0.01 1.03 9.60
N LEU A 29 -1.10 1.08 8.85
CA LEU A 29 -1.19 1.89 7.63
C LEU A 29 -1.01 3.38 7.94
N PHE A 30 -1.71 3.91 8.94
CA PHE A 30 -1.54 5.32 9.34
C PHE A 30 -0.15 5.62 9.87
N ALA A 31 0.43 4.72 10.66
CA ALA A 31 1.79 4.87 11.17
C ALA A 31 2.83 4.89 10.04
N GLY A 32 2.70 4.01 9.05
CA GLY A 32 3.57 3.97 7.87
C GLY A 32 3.48 5.26 7.03
N GLN A 33 2.27 5.80 6.83
CA GLN A 33 2.08 7.08 6.17
C GLN A 33 2.71 8.24 6.97
N GLY A 34 2.46 8.30 8.27
CA GLY A 34 3.04 9.32 9.15
C GLY A 34 4.57 9.29 9.16
N PHE A 35 5.16 8.08 9.23
CA PHE A 35 6.60 7.89 9.13
C PHE A 35 7.17 8.45 7.82
N SER A 36 6.52 8.15 6.68
CA SER A 36 6.95 8.66 5.39
C SER A 36 6.89 10.18 5.30
N ILE A 37 5.87 10.81 5.89
CA ILE A 37 5.75 12.29 5.88
C ILE A 37 6.88 12.92 6.70
N ILE A 38 7.22 12.33 7.85
CA ILE A 38 8.22 12.89 8.76
C ILE A 38 9.65 12.62 8.26
N VAL A 39 9.90 11.44 7.69
CA VAL A 39 11.27 10.98 7.40
C VAL A 39 11.60 11.02 5.91
N LEU A 40 10.69 10.54 5.05
CA LEU A 40 10.98 10.37 3.62
C LEU A 40 10.78 11.65 2.81
N LEU A 41 9.85 12.53 3.20
CA LEU A 41 9.67 13.83 2.55
C LEU A 41 10.87 14.77 2.73
N PRO A 42 11.43 14.98 3.93
CA PRO A 42 12.64 15.80 4.06
C PRO A 42 13.83 15.19 3.31
N LEU A 43 13.88 13.87 3.20
CA LEU A 43 14.88 13.15 2.40
C LEU A 43 14.80 13.50 0.91
N MET A 44 13.63 13.92 0.40
CA MET A 44 13.47 14.36 -0.99
C MET A 44 14.26 15.61 -1.32
N ASP A 45 14.39 16.52 -0.36
CA ASP A 45 15.16 17.75 -0.56
C ASP A 45 16.68 17.49 -0.47
N TYR A 46 17.10 16.40 0.21
CA TYR A 46 18.52 16.03 0.35
C TYR A 46 19.02 15.10 -0.78
N LEU A 47 18.30 14.01 -1.07
CA LEU A 47 18.70 13.00 -2.07
C LEU A 47 18.17 13.30 -3.48
N GLY A 48 17.25 14.26 -3.59
CA GLY A 48 16.57 14.61 -4.81
C GLY A 48 15.26 13.85 -5.00
N ARG A 49 14.29 14.56 -5.57
CA ARG A 49 12.89 14.12 -5.71
C ARG A 49 12.75 12.86 -6.55
N ARG A 50 13.50 12.78 -7.67
CA ARG A 50 13.57 11.59 -8.53
C ARG A 50 14.05 10.34 -7.76
N ALA A 51 15.04 10.49 -6.88
CA ALA A 51 15.60 9.34 -6.17
C ALA A 51 14.61 8.72 -5.20
N ILE A 52 13.86 9.56 -4.47
CA ILE A 52 12.83 9.11 -3.54
C ILE A 52 11.60 8.57 -4.26
N CYS A 53 11.07 9.32 -5.23
CA CYS A 53 9.84 8.98 -5.96
C CYS A 53 9.95 7.71 -6.81
N VAL A 54 11.16 7.37 -7.27
CA VAL A 54 11.39 6.20 -8.11
C VAL A 54 12.06 5.08 -7.32
N TYR A 55 13.29 5.30 -6.84
CA TYR A 55 14.09 4.20 -6.29
C TYR A 55 13.69 3.82 -4.87
N VAL A 56 13.51 4.78 -3.96
CA VAL A 56 13.11 4.48 -2.58
C VAL A 56 11.70 3.93 -2.55
N LYS A 57 10.77 4.52 -3.31
CA LYS A 57 9.41 4.02 -3.46
C LYS A 57 9.39 2.57 -3.96
N PHE A 58 10.13 2.26 -5.02
CA PHE A 58 10.24 0.90 -5.56
C PHE A 58 10.87 -0.09 -4.55
N GLY A 59 11.90 0.34 -3.84
CA GLY A 59 12.56 -0.47 -2.80
C GLY A 59 11.63 -0.80 -1.64
N LEU A 60 10.87 0.18 -1.15
CA LEU A 60 9.88 -0.02 -0.10
C LEU A 60 8.73 -0.91 -0.57
N ALA A 61 8.26 -0.71 -1.80
CA ALA A 61 7.20 -1.53 -2.38
C ALA A 61 7.62 -3.00 -2.48
N SER A 62 8.78 -3.27 -3.07
CA SER A 62 9.33 -4.63 -3.22
C SER A 62 9.60 -5.32 -1.88
N LEU A 63 10.16 -4.61 -0.90
CA LEU A 63 10.33 -5.15 0.46
C LEU A 63 8.97 -5.47 1.09
N GLY A 64 7.98 -4.58 0.96
CA GLY A 64 6.62 -4.82 1.43
C GLY A 64 6.00 -6.09 0.81
N THR A 65 6.22 -6.33 -0.48
CA THR A 65 5.80 -7.59 -1.16
C THR A 65 6.43 -8.81 -0.54
N ILE A 66 7.74 -8.76 -0.30
CA ILE A 66 8.47 -9.89 0.27
C ILE A 66 7.88 -10.23 1.64
N PHE A 67 7.58 -9.22 2.46
CA PHE A 67 6.93 -9.42 3.75
C PHE A 67 5.52 -9.99 3.64
N TYR A 68 4.72 -9.60 2.64
CA TYR A 68 3.43 -10.23 2.40
C TYR A 68 3.55 -11.69 1.93
N LEU A 69 4.52 -12.01 1.08
CA LEU A 69 4.79 -13.39 0.66
C LEU A 69 5.28 -14.24 1.83
N LEU A 70 6.13 -13.69 2.70
CA LEU A 70 6.56 -14.34 3.93
C LEU A 70 5.40 -14.54 4.90
N ALA A 71 4.52 -13.56 5.04
CA ALA A 71 3.31 -13.68 5.85
C ALA A 71 2.41 -14.82 5.35
N TRP A 72 2.26 -14.94 4.03
CA TRP A 72 1.53 -16.05 3.42
C TRP A 72 2.22 -17.40 3.66
N SER A 73 3.55 -17.50 3.45
CA SER A 73 4.27 -18.76 3.64
C SER A 73 4.34 -19.23 5.09
N THR A 74 4.38 -18.30 6.05
CA THR A 74 4.57 -18.59 7.48
C THR A 74 3.29 -18.46 8.30
N GLN A 75 2.21 -17.99 7.68
CA GLN A 75 0.90 -17.73 8.31
C GLN A 75 1.04 -16.81 9.54
N ASN A 76 2.02 -15.90 9.53
CA ASN A 76 2.35 -15.03 10.66
C ASN A 76 1.87 -13.58 10.42
N GLY A 77 0.99 -13.11 11.29
CA GLY A 77 0.41 -11.76 11.24
C GLY A 77 1.41 -10.61 11.38
N LEU A 78 2.55 -10.82 12.05
CA LEU A 78 3.56 -9.76 12.21
C LEU A 78 4.22 -9.39 10.88
N PHE A 79 4.52 -10.38 10.04
CA PHE A 79 5.04 -10.12 8.70
C PHE A 79 4.03 -9.37 7.84
N TYR A 80 2.73 -9.66 8.00
CA TYR A 80 1.67 -8.92 7.32
C TYR A 80 1.64 -7.45 7.76
N LEU A 81 1.76 -7.17 9.07
CA LEU A 81 1.81 -5.80 9.59
C LEU A 81 3.04 -5.04 9.09
N ILE A 82 4.22 -5.67 9.10
CA ILE A 82 5.45 -5.04 8.57
C ILE A 82 5.31 -4.74 7.08
N GLY A 83 4.78 -5.68 6.29
CA GLY A 83 4.49 -5.46 4.87
C GLY A 83 3.52 -4.30 4.66
N ALA A 84 2.45 -4.25 5.45
CA ALA A 84 1.47 -3.16 5.41
C ALA A 84 2.09 -1.79 5.76
N ALA A 85 2.99 -1.72 6.74
CA ALA A 85 3.67 -0.47 7.11
C ALA A 85 4.52 0.08 5.95
N LEU A 86 5.30 -0.80 5.32
CA LEU A 86 6.21 -0.43 4.22
C LEU A 86 5.42 0.02 2.97
N ILE A 87 4.34 -0.68 2.63
CA ILE A 87 3.45 -0.32 1.52
C ILE A 87 2.63 0.94 1.82
N ALA A 88 2.33 1.22 3.08
CA ALA A 88 1.68 2.47 3.45
C ALA A 88 2.64 3.66 3.36
N ALA A 89 3.93 3.47 3.64
CA ALA A 89 4.93 4.51 3.48
C ALA A 89 5.06 4.96 2.02
N THR A 90 5.00 4.04 1.05
CA THR A 90 5.04 4.41 -0.38
C THR A 90 3.83 5.24 -0.83
N TYR A 91 2.66 5.07 -0.20
CA TYR A 91 1.47 5.86 -0.50
C TYR A 91 1.66 7.35 -0.18
N ALA A 92 2.32 7.68 0.93
CA ALA A 92 2.62 9.07 1.28
C ALA A 92 3.65 9.70 0.33
N ILE A 93 4.65 8.94 -0.11
CA ILE A 93 5.59 9.36 -1.18
C ILE A 93 4.81 9.63 -2.47
N TYR A 94 3.84 8.80 -2.81
CA TYR A 94 3.02 9.01 -4.00
C TYR A 94 2.17 10.29 -3.91
N VAL A 95 1.39 10.44 -2.84
CA VAL A 95 0.43 11.55 -2.70
C VAL A 95 1.12 12.91 -2.67
N LEU A 96 2.31 12.99 -2.07
CA LEU A 96 3.02 14.25 -1.90
C LEU A 96 4.22 14.34 -2.84
N GLY A 97 5.10 13.35 -2.80
CA GLY A 97 6.35 13.36 -3.57
C GLY A 97 6.12 13.31 -5.08
N ASP A 98 5.34 12.34 -5.58
CA ASP A 98 5.10 12.22 -7.03
C ASP A 98 4.31 13.42 -7.57
N VAL A 99 3.35 13.95 -6.80
CA VAL A 99 2.61 15.16 -7.17
C VAL A 99 3.55 16.36 -7.29
N ILE A 100 4.44 16.55 -6.33
CA ILE A 100 5.44 17.62 -6.36
C ILE A 100 6.35 17.46 -7.57
N PHE A 101 6.88 16.26 -7.79
CA PHE A 101 7.77 15.94 -8.90
C PHE A 101 7.10 16.16 -10.27
N LEU A 102 5.86 15.72 -10.44
CA LEU A 102 5.08 15.95 -11.65
C LEU A 102 4.76 17.44 -11.85
N CYS A 103 4.48 18.19 -10.78
CA CYS A 103 4.28 19.64 -10.84
C CYS A 103 5.54 20.40 -11.24
N GLU A 104 6.74 19.88 -10.96
CA GLU A 104 8.00 20.46 -11.40
C GLU A 104 8.26 20.19 -12.88
N MET A 105 7.88 19.00 -13.36
CA MET A 105 8.08 18.58 -14.74
C MET A 105 7.01 19.09 -15.71
N SER A 106 5.85 19.50 -15.21
CA SER A 106 4.72 19.91 -16.04
C SER A 106 4.72 21.41 -16.37
N PRO A 107 4.21 21.79 -17.56
CA PRO A 107 3.98 23.19 -17.92
C PRO A 107 3.09 23.91 -16.89
N ALA A 108 3.39 25.18 -16.61
CA ALA A 108 2.71 25.97 -15.58
C ALA A 108 1.18 25.98 -15.70
N GLU A 109 0.67 26.01 -16.93
CA GLU A 109 -0.77 26.08 -17.25
C GLU A 109 -1.52 24.77 -16.96
N HIS A 110 -0.80 23.65 -16.86
CA HIS A 110 -1.41 22.32 -16.73
C HIS A 110 -1.03 21.59 -15.44
N LYS A 111 -0.27 22.20 -14.53
CA LYS A 111 0.16 21.57 -13.26
C LYS A 111 -1.00 20.97 -12.48
N GLY A 112 -2.11 21.70 -12.39
CA GLY A 112 -3.33 21.24 -11.73
C GLY A 112 -3.98 20.03 -12.40
N THR A 113 -3.87 19.91 -13.72
CA THR A 113 -4.39 18.75 -14.46
C THR A 113 -3.53 17.52 -14.22
N PHE A 114 -2.20 17.65 -14.26
CA PHE A 114 -1.28 16.53 -14.01
C PHE A 114 -1.36 16.03 -12.57
N SER A 115 -1.45 16.92 -11.58
CA SER A 115 -1.63 16.52 -10.18
C SER A 115 -2.97 15.82 -9.95
N MET A 116 -4.05 16.32 -10.54
CA MET A 116 -5.37 15.70 -10.45
C MET A 116 -5.39 14.32 -11.12
N LEU A 117 -4.81 14.17 -12.31
CA LEU A 117 -4.72 12.89 -13.02
C LEU A 117 -3.93 11.85 -12.21
N SER A 118 -2.79 12.25 -11.64
CA SER A 118 -1.99 11.39 -10.77
C SER A 118 -2.83 10.89 -9.59
N LEU A 119 -3.35 11.79 -8.75
CA LEU A 119 -4.13 11.39 -7.57
C LEU A 119 -5.37 10.56 -7.92
N SER A 120 -6.05 10.89 -9.02
CA SER A 120 -7.23 10.15 -9.47
C SER A 120 -6.90 8.73 -9.92
N SER A 121 -5.76 8.52 -10.60
CA SER A 121 -5.35 7.19 -11.08
C SER A 121 -5.24 6.17 -9.94
N VAL A 122 -4.71 6.61 -8.79
CA VAL A 122 -4.57 5.80 -7.58
C VAL A 122 -5.92 5.47 -6.95
N GLN A 123 -6.85 6.42 -6.95
CA GLN A 123 -8.18 6.18 -6.42
C GLN A 123 -8.96 5.21 -7.30
N VAL A 124 -8.88 5.35 -8.62
CA VAL A 124 -9.53 4.42 -9.57
C VAL A 124 -8.97 3.01 -9.41
N PHE A 125 -7.65 2.85 -9.33
CA PHE A 125 -7.04 1.54 -9.09
C PHE A 125 -7.44 0.94 -7.73
N ALA A 126 -7.57 1.77 -6.68
CA ALA A 126 -8.05 1.30 -5.39
C ALA A 126 -9.46 0.70 -5.51
N GLN A 127 -10.37 1.37 -6.21
CA GLN A 127 -11.74 0.89 -6.39
C GLN A 127 -11.79 -0.41 -7.20
N ILE A 128 -10.94 -0.55 -8.23
CA ILE A 128 -10.83 -1.79 -9.00
C ILE A 128 -10.36 -2.94 -8.10
N VAL A 129 -9.31 -2.72 -7.30
CA VAL A 129 -8.80 -3.74 -6.37
C VAL A 129 -9.83 -4.10 -5.30
N THR A 130 -10.55 -3.11 -4.74
CA THR A 130 -11.63 -3.36 -3.78
C THR A 130 -12.77 -4.17 -4.40
N TRP A 131 -13.11 -3.91 -5.66
CA TRP A 131 -14.11 -4.70 -6.38
C TRP A 131 -13.64 -6.14 -6.60
N LEU A 132 -12.38 -6.34 -7.00
CA LEU A 132 -11.78 -7.67 -7.15
C LEU A 132 -11.70 -8.43 -5.82
N ALA A 133 -11.52 -7.73 -4.71
CA ALA A 133 -11.42 -8.31 -3.37
C ALA A 133 -12.74 -8.86 -2.81
N ARG A 134 -13.86 -8.71 -3.52
CA ARG A 134 -15.13 -9.33 -3.14
C ARG A 134 -15.06 -10.85 -3.21
N GLU A 135 -15.70 -11.52 -2.25
CA GLU A 135 -15.80 -12.99 -2.17
C GLU A 135 -16.36 -13.60 -3.47
N ASP A 136 -17.30 -12.92 -4.13
CA ASP A 136 -17.93 -13.36 -5.40
C ASP A 136 -16.99 -13.33 -6.62
N VAL A 137 -15.86 -12.62 -6.53
CA VAL A 137 -14.92 -12.39 -7.65
C VAL A 137 -13.60 -13.12 -7.38
N TRP A 138 -12.68 -12.51 -6.63
CA TRP A 138 -11.36 -13.09 -6.30
C TRP A 138 -11.06 -13.12 -4.80
N GLY A 139 -11.98 -12.69 -3.94
CA GLY A 139 -11.86 -12.71 -2.47
C GLY A 139 -12.00 -14.10 -1.84
N THR A 140 -11.46 -15.13 -2.48
CA THR A 140 -11.44 -16.52 -1.97
C THR A 140 -10.09 -16.84 -1.30
N SER A 141 -10.06 -17.74 -0.31
CA SER A 141 -8.84 -18.10 0.47
C SER A 141 -7.63 -18.46 -0.40
N GLU A 142 -7.84 -19.12 -1.54
CA GLU A 142 -6.76 -19.53 -2.47
C GLU A 142 -6.23 -18.37 -3.34
N LYS A 143 -7.05 -17.35 -3.61
CA LYS A 143 -6.73 -16.27 -4.56
C LYS A 143 -6.39 -14.95 -3.86
N TRP A 144 -6.50 -14.90 -2.53
CA TRP A 144 -6.22 -13.71 -1.73
C TRP A 144 -4.80 -13.18 -1.94
N ILE A 145 -3.82 -14.05 -2.23
CA ILE A 145 -2.42 -13.67 -2.48
C ILE A 145 -2.24 -12.75 -3.69
N TYR A 146 -3.13 -12.81 -4.69
CA TYR A 146 -3.01 -11.99 -5.90
C TYR A 146 -3.45 -10.55 -5.67
N ILE A 147 -4.28 -10.29 -4.66
CA ILE A 147 -4.81 -8.96 -4.36
C ILE A 147 -3.69 -8.00 -3.89
N PRO A 148 -2.82 -8.34 -2.93
CA PRO A 148 -1.66 -7.52 -2.57
C PRO A 148 -0.70 -7.29 -3.75
N ILE A 149 -0.50 -8.29 -4.62
CA ILE A 149 0.38 -8.18 -5.79
C ILE A 149 -0.19 -7.18 -6.82
N LEU A 150 -1.49 -7.25 -7.10
CA LEU A 150 -2.17 -6.30 -7.98
C LEU A 150 -2.26 -4.90 -7.37
N ALA A 151 -2.44 -4.81 -6.04
CA ALA A 151 -2.41 -3.55 -5.32
C ALA A 151 -1.04 -2.86 -5.35
N GLN A 152 0.04 -3.60 -5.60
CA GLN A 152 1.38 -3.04 -5.79
C GLN A 152 1.67 -2.60 -7.22
N ALA A 153 1.06 -3.24 -8.22
CA ALA A 153 1.14 -2.75 -9.60
C ALA A 153 0.62 -1.31 -9.74
N LYS A 154 -0.25 -0.87 -8.83
CA LYS A 154 -0.70 0.52 -8.66
C LYS A 154 0.41 1.50 -8.25
N GLN A 155 1.45 1.04 -7.54
CA GLN A 155 2.51 1.87 -6.97
C GLN A 155 3.73 2.01 -7.90
N LEU A 156 3.75 1.29 -9.02
CA LEU A 156 4.70 1.41 -10.12
C LEU A 156 4.23 2.47 -11.12
#